data_AF-A0AAX6GF75-F1
#
_entry.id   AF-A0AAX6GF75-F1
#
_cell.length_a   1.000
_cell.length_b   1.000
_cell.length_c   1.000
_cell.angle_alpha   90.00
_cell.angle_beta   90.00
_cell.angle_gamma   90.00
#
_symmetry.space_group_name_H-M   'P 1'
#
loop_
_entity.id
_entity.type
_entity.pdbx_description
1 polymer ?
#
loop_
_entity_poly.entity_id
_entity_poly.type
_entity_poly.pdbx_seq_one_letter_code
_entity_poly.pdbx_strand_id
1 'polypeptide(L)'
;MADALNIIPPAVLRGLADKLYEKRKNSALELEGIVKQLAVAGEREKIRAVINLLTTEFTYSPQANHRKGGLIGLAAVTVGLAREAPQHLEQIVPPVLNSFLDQDGRVRYYACEALYNIAKVVRGEFIVFFNKIFDALCKLSADSDANVQSAAHLLDALVKDIVTEGDQFSIEEFIPLLRERMNVLNPFVRQFLVGWITVLDSVPEIDMLGFLPDFLDGLFNMLSDSSHEIRQQADSALSEFLAEIKNNPNVDFGRMAEILVQRASSPDEFTRLTSIAWINEFVRIGGDQLVPYYADILGAILPLISDKEEKIRVLARETNEELRAIHADPAGGFNIEAMLSIARSQLTSEREGTKIEALHWIGVLLARHRQEVIYYLNAIFDSLLKALSDPSDEVVLLVLEVHASIARDASHFRQLVVFLVHNFRSNHSLLEKRGALIVRRLCVLLDAEHVS
;
A
#
# COMPACT_ATOMS: atom_id res chain seq x y z
N MET A 1 49.72 8.05 8.19
CA MET A 1 49.57 9.07 7.13
C MET A 1 50.84 9.24 6.30
N ALA A 2 52.03 9.36 6.91
CA ALA A 2 53.30 9.48 6.16
C ALA A 2 53.59 8.28 5.22
N ASP A 3 53.18 7.07 5.59
CA ASP A 3 53.41 5.86 4.77
C ASP A 3 52.56 5.81 3.49
N ALA A 4 51.34 6.39 3.49
CA ALA A 4 50.46 6.39 2.31
C ALA A 4 50.94 7.32 1.19
N LEU A 5 51.53 8.46 1.56
CA LEU A 5 52.12 9.43 0.61
C LEU A 5 53.37 8.88 -0.10
N ASN A 6 54.02 7.87 0.48
CA ASN A 6 55.13 7.15 -0.15
C ASN A 6 54.66 6.01 -1.05
N ILE A 7 53.42 5.53 -0.86
CA ILE A 7 52.83 4.43 -1.66
C ILE A 7 52.33 4.97 -3.01
N ILE A 8 51.67 6.12 -3.02
CA ILE A 8 51.11 6.72 -4.23
C ILE A 8 52.03 7.84 -4.74
N PRO A 9 52.51 7.79 -5.99
CA PRO A 9 53.33 8.85 -6.54
C PRO A 9 52.63 10.22 -6.47
N PRO A 10 53.35 11.31 -6.11
CA PRO A 10 52.76 12.65 -6.02
C PRO A 10 52.12 13.16 -7.34
N ALA A 11 52.58 12.65 -8.48
CA ALA A 11 51.98 12.95 -9.78
C ALA A 11 50.54 12.40 -9.88
N VAL A 12 50.30 11.18 -9.41
CA VAL A 12 48.98 10.53 -9.38
C VAL A 12 48.04 11.30 -8.45
N LEU A 13 48.50 11.66 -7.25
CA LEU A 13 47.69 12.46 -6.31
C LEU A 13 47.29 13.82 -6.88
N ARG A 14 48.22 14.52 -7.54
CA ARG A 14 47.91 15.79 -8.22
C ARG A 14 46.95 15.60 -9.40
N GLY A 15 47.12 14.52 -10.16
CA GLY A 15 46.26 14.22 -11.30
C GLY A 15 44.84 13.83 -10.91
N LEU A 16 44.65 13.13 -9.78
CA LEU A 16 43.33 12.86 -9.19
C LEU A 16 42.59 14.15 -8.78
N ALA A 17 43.32 15.17 -8.34
CA ALA A 17 42.77 16.47 -7.97
C ALA A 17 42.64 17.47 -9.15
N ASP A 18 43.03 17.08 -10.37
CA ASP A 18 43.02 17.97 -11.54
C ASP A 18 41.57 18.39 -11.88
N LYS A 19 41.42 19.52 -12.59
CA LYS A 19 40.12 20.03 -13.06
C LYS A 19 39.57 19.22 -14.23
N LEU A 20 40.43 18.65 -15.07
CA LEU A 20 40.05 17.87 -16.25
C LEU A 20 39.73 16.42 -15.89
N TYR A 21 38.59 15.92 -16.38
CA TYR A 21 38.16 14.54 -16.15
C TYR A 21 39.18 13.50 -16.65
N GLU A 22 39.67 13.65 -17.88
CA GLU A 22 40.63 12.69 -18.48
C GLU A 22 41.90 12.53 -17.65
N LYS A 23 42.40 13.60 -17.02
CA LYS A 23 43.56 13.51 -16.13
C LYS A 23 43.25 12.78 -14.83
N ARG A 24 42.06 13.00 -14.26
CA ARG A 24 41.59 12.24 -13.09
C ARG A 24 41.47 10.76 -13.42
N LYS A 25 40.86 10.44 -14.56
CA LYS A 25 40.68 9.07 -15.06
C LYS A 25 42.02 8.35 -15.27
N ASN A 26 42.98 8.98 -15.94
CA ASN A 26 44.31 8.40 -16.14
C ASN A 26 45.03 8.15 -14.81
N SER A 27 44.94 9.09 -13.88
CA SER A 27 45.53 8.93 -12.54
C SER A 27 44.84 7.83 -11.73
N ALA A 28 43.53 7.66 -11.89
CA ALA A 28 42.78 6.58 -11.27
C ALA A 28 43.19 5.20 -11.84
N LEU A 29 43.46 5.09 -13.14
CA LEU A 29 43.99 3.86 -13.75
C LEU A 29 45.40 3.52 -13.25
N GLU A 30 46.27 4.52 -13.05
CA GLU A 30 47.58 4.30 -12.43
C GLU A 30 47.43 3.83 -10.97
N LEU A 31 46.51 4.44 -10.21
CA LEU A 31 46.19 4.03 -8.85
C LEU A 31 45.65 2.60 -8.78
N GLU A 32 44.76 2.20 -9.70
CA GLU A 32 44.26 0.83 -9.84
C GLU A 32 45.43 -0.16 -9.99
N GLY A 33 46.39 0.16 -10.87
CA GLY A 33 47.58 -0.66 -11.09
C GLY A 33 48.44 -0.82 -9.82
N ILE A 34 48.61 0.25 -9.05
CA ILE A 34 49.34 0.22 -7.76
C ILE A 34 48.60 -0.68 -6.76
N VAL A 35 47.29 -0.48 -6.58
CA VAL A 35 46.48 -1.27 -5.64
C VAL A 35 46.49 -2.74 -6.02
N LYS A 36 46.42 -3.06 -7.32
CA LYS A 36 46.51 -4.43 -7.83
C LYS A 36 47.83 -5.10 -7.45
N GLN A 37 48.96 -4.40 -7.55
CA GLN A 37 50.25 -4.93 -7.11
C GLN A 37 50.30 -5.17 -5.60
N LEU A 38 49.75 -4.24 -4.81
CA LEU A 38 49.67 -4.40 -3.35
C LEU A 38 48.77 -5.57 -2.94
N ALA A 39 47.64 -5.77 -3.63
CA ALA A 39 46.74 -6.89 -3.40
C ALA A 39 47.43 -8.22 -3.68
N VAL A 40 48.13 -8.35 -4.82
CA VAL A 40 48.91 -9.55 -5.16
C VAL A 40 50.04 -9.80 -4.15
N ALA A 41 50.65 -8.75 -3.62
CA ALA A 41 51.68 -8.85 -2.58
C ALA A 41 51.13 -9.12 -1.17
N GLY A 42 49.80 -9.14 -0.97
CA GLY A 42 49.18 -9.32 0.34
C GLY A 42 49.37 -8.15 1.31
N GLU A 43 49.67 -6.95 0.79
CA GLU A 43 50.04 -5.76 1.56
C GLU A 43 48.81 -5.01 2.10
N ARG A 44 48.00 -5.69 2.94
CA ARG A 44 46.70 -5.20 3.43
C ARG A 44 46.77 -3.85 4.17
N GLU A 45 47.82 -3.63 4.97
CA GLU A 45 47.99 -2.36 5.69
C GLU A 45 48.25 -1.18 4.75
N LYS A 46 49.01 -1.41 3.66
CA LYS A 46 49.27 -0.39 2.64
C LYS A 46 47.99 -0.04 1.88
N ILE A 47 47.18 -1.05 1.55
CA ILE A 47 45.86 -0.85 0.92
C ILE A 47 44.96 -0.01 1.83
N ARG A 48 44.87 -0.37 3.13
CA ARG A 48 44.10 0.40 4.11
C ARG A 48 44.60 1.83 4.25
N ALA A 49 45.92 2.05 4.21
CA ALA A 49 46.50 3.38 4.24
C ALA A 49 46.14 4.21 2.99
N VAL A 50 46.09 3.59 1.81
CA VAL A 50 45.64 4.21 0.55
C VAL A 50 44.16 4.60 0.62
N ILE A 51 43.28 3.69 1.07
CA ILE A 51 41.85 3.97 1.23
C ILE A 51 41.66 5.13 2.21
N ASN A 52 42.30 5.08 3.37
CA ASN A 52 42.23 6.16 4.36
C ASN A 52 42.69 7.51 3.82
N LEU A 53 43.78 7.54 3.04
CA LEU A 53 44.27 8.78 2.40
C LEU A 53 43.22 9.37 1.43
N LEU A 54 42.62 8.54 0.57
CA LEU A 54 41.58 8.99 -0.35
C LEU A 54 40.33 9.45 0.40
N THR A 55 39.99 8.76 1.48
CA THR A 55 38.85 9.15 2.31
C THR A 55 39.08 10.51 2.97
N THR A 56 40.18 10.69 3.72
CA THR A 56 40.41 11.90 4.51
C THR A 56 40.84 13.11 3.67
N GLU A 57 41.77 12.94 2.73
CA GLU A 57 42.35 14.06 1.97
C GLU A 57 41.59 14.42 0.70
N PHE A 58 40.78 13.47 0.18
CA PHE A 58 40.02 13.67 -1.05
C PHE A 58 38.50 13.72 -0.81
N THR A 59 37.86 12.64 -0.37
CA THR A 59 36.37 12.60 -0.30
C THR A 59 35.79 13.60 0.71
N TYR A 60 36.48 13.84 1.83
CA TYR A 60 36.08 14.87 2.81
C TYR A 60 36.75 16.23 2.59
N SER A 61 37.43 16.42 1.46
CA SER A 61 38.11 17.67 1.16
C SER A 61 37.12 18.84 0.97
N PRO A 62 37.46 20.06 1.41
CA PRO A 62 36.67 21.24 1.08
C PRO A 62 36.64 21.52 -0.44
N GLN A 63 37.61 21.01 -1.20
CA GLN A 63 37.73 21.27 -2.63
C GLN A 63 36.94 20.24 -3.46
N ALA A 64 35.98 20.71 -4.28
CA ALA A 64 35.13 19.83 -5.08
C ALA A 64 35.90 18.92 -6.06
N ASN A 65 37.02 19.38 -6.63
CA ASN A 65 37.84 18.55 -7.52
C ASN A 65 38.57 17.42 -6.78
N HIS A 66 38.98 17.68 -5.53
CA HIS A 66 39.54 16.63 -4.68
C HIS A 66 38.46 15.60 -4.37
N ARG A 67 37.23 16.01 -4.02
CA ARG A 67 36.13 15.07 -3.78
C ARG A 67 35.83 14.19 -4.99
N LYS A 68 35.76 14.78 -6.19
CA LYS A 68 35.62 14.04 -7.47
C LYS A 68 36.77 13.04 -7.69
N GLY A 69 38.00 13.45 -7.40
CA GLY A 69 39.20 12.62 -7.44
C GLY A 69 39.20 11.47 -6.42
N GLY A 70 38.68 11.72 -5.22
CA GLY A 70 38.52 10.70 -4.18
C GLY A 70 37.52 9.63 -4.60
N LEU A 71 36.39 10.02 -5.16
CA LEU A 71 35.34 9.10 -5.61
C LEU A 71 35.82 8.18 -6.75
N ILE A 72 36.44 8.74 -7.80
CA ILE A 72 37.02 7.94 -8.88
C ILE A 72 38.21 7.10 -8.41
N GLY A 73 38.99 7.61 -7.45
CA GLY A 73 40.08 6.87 -6.81
C GLY A 73 39.60 5.67 -5.99
N LEU A 74 38.55 5.81 -5.19
CA LEU A 74 37.96 4.71 -4.41
C LEU A 74 37.35 3.62 -5.31
N ALA A 75 36.71 4.02 -6.42
CA ALA A 75 36.25 3.07 -7.42
C ALA A 75 37.43 2.31 -8.06
N ALA A 76 38.50 3.01 -8.44
CA ALA A 76 39.71 2.40 -8.99
C ALA A 76 40.41 1.47 -7.99
N VAL A 77 40.45 1.82 -6.71
CA VAL A 77 40.95 0.94 -5.64
C VAL A 77 40.14 -0.35 -5.60
N THR A 78 38.81 -0.26 -5.66
CA THR A 78 37.93 -1.44 -5.64
C THR A 78 38.18 -2.35 -6.85
N VAL A 79 38.31 -1.77 -8.05
CA VAL A 79 38.66 -2.52 -9.27
C VAL A 79 40.03 -3.20 -9.12
N GLY A 80 41.02 -2.48 -8.59
CA GLY A 80 42.37 -3.01 -8.37
C GLY A 80 42.43 -4.14 -7.35
N LEU A 81 41.57 -4.11 -6.33
CA LEU A 81 41.44 -5.18 -5.32
C LEU A 81 40.80 -6.45 -5.88
N ALA A 82 39.93 -6.32 -6.89
CA ALA A 82 39.19 -7.43 -7.51
C ALA A 82 38.55 -8.36 -6.45
N ARG A 83 39.06 -9.59 -6.29
CA ARG A 83 38.52 -10.59 -5.35
C ARG A 83 38.71 -10.23 -3.87
N GLU A 84 39.67 -9.37 -3.53
CA GLU A 84 39.89 -8.92 -2.15
C GLU A 84 39.02 -7.71 -1.78
N ALA A 85 38.28 -7.12 -2.75
CA ALA A 85 37.47 -5.93 -2.53
C ALA A 85 36.44 -6.05 -1.37
N PRO A 86 35.73 -7.19 -1.19
CA PRO A 86 34.74 -7.34 -0.11
C PRO A 86 35.29 -7.03 1.29
N GLN A 87 36.56 -7.38 1.56
CA GLN A 87 37.21 -7.15 2.86
C GLN A 87 37.41 -5.67 3.21
N HIS A 88 37.27 -4.78 2.22
CA HIS A 88 37.52 -3.35 2.36
C HIS A 88 36.27 -2.49 2.16
N LEU A 89 35.11 -3.09 1.86
CA LEU A 89 33.88 -2.35 1.53
C LEU A 89 33.40 -1.45 2.67
N GLU A 90 33.53 -1.88 3.93
CA GLU A 90 33.17 -1.06 5.09
C GLU A 90 33.94 0.27 5.18
N GLN A 91 35.13 0.35 4.58
CA GLN A 91 35.94 1.57 4.53
C GLN A 91 35.69 2.38 3.25
N ILE A 92 35.32 1.71 2.16
CA ILE A 92 35.17 2.30 0.82
C ILE A 92 33.77 2.89 0.61
N VAL A 93 32.71 2.15 0.99
CA VAL A 93 31.32 2.52 0.68
C VAL A 93 30.84 3.75 1.45
N PRO A 94 31.03 3.86 2.79
CA PRO A 94 30.51 5.00 3.55
C PRO A 94 30.93 6.41 3.04
N PRO A 95 32.20 6.69 2.68
CA PRO A 95 32.56 8.01 2.15
C PRO A 95 31.96 8.30 0.77
N VAL A 96 31.72 7.28 -0.05
CA VAL A 96 31.01 7.42 -1.32
C VAL A 96 29.54 7.78 -1.06
N LEU A 97 28.86 7.07 -0.16
CA LEU A 97 27.48 7.36 0.22
C LEU A 97 27.31 8.77 0.79
N ASN A 98 28.25 9.23 1.63
CA ASN A 98 28.22 10.59 2.17
C ASN A 98 28.27 11.66 1.06
N SER A 99 28.92 11.34 -0.06
CA SER A 99 29.04 12.25 -1.20
C SER A 99 27.75 12.37 -2.03
N PHE A 100 26.73 11.53 -1.79
CA PHE A 100 25.38 11.73 -2.33
C PHE A 100 24.67 12.94 -1.73
N LEU A 101 25.13 13.43 -0.58
CA LEU A 101 24.59 14.62 0.08
C LEU A 101 25.40 15.89 -0.25
N ASP A 102 26.34 15.82 -1.20
CA ASP A 102 27.19 16.95 -1.54
C ASP A 102 26.39 18.12 -2.12
N GLN A 103 26.82 19.34 -1.84
CA GLN A 103 26.19 20.56 -2.38
C GLN A 103 26.43 20.69 -3.90
N ASP A 104 27.57 20.23 -4.42
CA ASP A 104 27.90 20.24 -5.85
C ASP A 104 27.29 19.01 -6.56
N GLY A 105 26.33 19.24 -7.46
CA GLY A 105 25.68 18.17 -8.24
C GLY A 105 26.67 17.33 -9.04
N ARG A 106 27.82 17.89 -9.47
CA ARG A 106 28.85 17.08 -10.13
C ARG A 106 29.55 16.14 -9.16
N VAL A 107 29.68 16.47 -7.88
CA VAL A 107 30.24 15.53 -6.91
C VAL A 107 29.25 14.38 -6.68
N ARG A 108 27.96 14.68 -6.55
CA ARG A 108 26.90 13.67 -6.44
C ARG A 108 26.87 12.74 -7.66
N TYR A 109 27.01 13.28 -8.87
CA TYR A 109 27.14 12.48 -10.10
C TYR A 109 28.33 11.50 -10.04
N TYR A 110 29.51 11.98 -9.63
CA TYR A 110 30.69 11.12 -9.48
C TYR A 110 30.51 10.08 -8.38
N ALA A 111 29.71 10.37 -7.35
CA ALA A 111 29.39 9.40 -6.32
C ALA A 111 28.53 8.27 -6.89
N CYS A 112 27.55 8.58 -7.77
CA CYS A 112 26.74 7.57 -8.45
C CYS A 112 27.63 6.69 -9.36
N GLU A 113 28.50 7.31 -10.16
CA GLU A 113 29.43 6.60 -11.04
C GLU A 113 30.42 5.73 -10.26
N ALA A 114 30.97 6.25 -9.17
CA ALA A 114 31.88 5.50 -8.31
C ALA A 114 31.18 4.29 -7.67
N LEU A 115 29.99 4.49 -7.10
CA LEU A 115 29.24 3.41 -6.47
C LEU A 115 28.76 2.36 -7.48
N TYR A 116 28.39 2.78 -8.70
CA TYR A 116 28.07 1.86 -9.80
C TYR A 116 29.26 0.94 -10.11
N ASN A 117 30.45 1.52 -10.27
CA ASN A 117 31.65 0.73 -10.55
C ASN A 117 32.04 -0.20 -9.39
N ILE A 118 31.87 0.27 -8.14
CA ILE A 118 32.08 -0.55 -6.94
C ILE A 118 31.12 -1.74 -6.94
N ALA A 119 29.81 -1.48 -7.05
CA ALA A 119 28.76 -2.49 -7.06
C ALA A 119 28.95 -3.51 -8.21
N LYS A 120 29.36 -3.04 -9.39
CA LYS A 120 29.65 -3.89 -10.54
C LYS A 120 30.78 -4.89 -10.27
N VAL A 121 31.79 -4.49 -9.49
CA VAL A 121 32.92 -5.36 -9.14
C VAL A 121 32.54 -6.37 -8.06
N VAL A 122 31.85 -5.92 -7.01
CA VAL A 122 31.60 -6.77 -5.82
C VAL A 122 30.30 -7.56 -5.84
N ARG A 123 29.34 -7.21 -6.71
CA ARG A 123 28.06 -7.92 -6.92
C ARG A 123 27.35 -8.24 -5.59
N GLY A 124 27.03 -9.50 -5.29
CA GLY A 124 26.25 -9.89 -4.10
C GLY A 124 26.82 -9.43 -2.76
N GLU A 125 28.15 -9.30 -2.64
CA GLU A 125 28.82 -8.80 -1.43
C GLU A 125 28.44 -7.34 -1.08
N PHE A 126 27.83 -6.63 -2.04
CA PHE A 126 27.33 -5.27 -1.89
C PHE A 126 26.01 -5.19 -1.10
N ILE A 127 25.26 -6.30 -0.99
CA ILE A 127 23.90 -6.34 -0.42
C ILE A 127 23.89 -5.92 1.05
N VAL A 128 24.98 -6.09 1.79
CA VAL A 128 25.10 -5.65 3.20
C VAL A 128 24.89 -4.13 3.39
N PHE A 129 25.03 -3.33 2.33
CA PHE A 129 24.78 -1.88 2.35
C PHE A 129 23.42 -1.49 1.77
N PHE A 130 22.61 -2.45 1.31
CA PHE A 130 21.41 -2.23 0.50
C PHE A 130 20.49 -1.16 1.09
N ASN A 131 20.09 -1.28 2.37
CA ASN A 131 19.16 -0.33 3.00
C ASN A 131 19.69 1.12 2.95
N LYS A 132 20.99 1.34 3.16
CA LYS A 132 21.60 2.67 3.08
C LYS A 132 21.63 3.19 1.64
N ILE A 133 21.85 2.30 0.68
CA ILE A 133 21.91 2.64 -0.74
C ILE A 133 20.52 2.94 -1.28
N PHE A 134 19.53 2.11 -0.97
CA PHE A 134 18.13 2.33 -1.30
C PHE A 134 17.67 3.69 -0.78
N ASP A 135 17.95 4.00 0.49
CA ASP A 135 17.61 5.31 1.08
C ASP A 135 18.26 6.49 0.32
N ALA A 136 19.53 6.33 -0.08
CA ALA A 136 20.22 7.35 -0.84
C ALA A 136 19.67 7.48 -2.27
N LEU A 137 19.46 6.37 -2.98
CA LEU A 137 18.88 6.34 -4.32
C LEU A 137 17.46 6.92 -4.34
N CYS A 138 16.67 6.62 -3.31
CA CYS A 138 15.35 7.20 -3.11
C CYS A 138 15.39 8.74 -3.04
N LYS A 139 16.46 9.34 -2.51
CA LYS A 139 16.64 10.80 -2.49
C LYS A 139 17.18 11.32 -3.82
N LEU A 140 18.10 10.59 -4.44
CA LEU A 140 18.73 10.96 -5.71
C LEU A 140 17.79 10.86 -6.91
N SER A 141 16.77 10.01 -6.87
CA SER A 141 15.73 9.94 -7.92
C SER A 141 15.01 11.29 -8.08
N ALA A 142 14.91 12.06 -7.00
CA ALA A 142 14.34 13.41 -6.98
C ALA A 142 15.41 14.53 -6.95
N ASP A 143 16.65 14.24 -7.35
CA ASP A 143 17.73 15.24 -7.35
C ASP A 143 17.40 16.43 -8.27
N SER A 144 17.84 17.63 -7.91
CA SER A 144 17.65 18.82 -8.75
C SER A 144 18.42 18.80 -10.08
N ASP A 145 19.50 18.02 -10.18
CA ASP A 145 20.33 17.91 -11.39
C ASP A 145 19.94 16.65 -12.19
N ALA A 146 19.46 16.86 -13.41
CA ALA A 146 19.03 15.77 -14.30
C ALA A 146 20.15 14.76 -14.64
N ASN A 147 21.42 15.18 -14.63
CA ASN A 147 22.54 14.25 -14.83
C ASN A 147 22.71 13.32 -13.62
N VAL A 148 22.50 13.84 -12.41
CA VAL A 148 22.54 13.05 -11.19
C VAL A 148 21.38 12.06 -11.16
N GLN A 149 20.17 12.50 -11.52
CA GLN A 149 19.02 11.59 -11.68
C GLN A 149 19.32 10.47 -12.68
N SER A 150 19.86 10.81 -13.86
CA SER A 150 20.23 9.83 -14.89
C SER A 150 21.27 8.83 -14.39
N ALA A 151 22.29 9.28 -13.66
CA ALA A 151 23.29 8.40 -13.08
C ALA A 151 22.71 7.53 -11.94
N ALA A 152 21.80 8.08 -11.14
CA ALA A 152 21.10 7.34 -10.10
C ALA A 152 20.21 6.24 -10.69
N HIS A 153 19.55 6.48 -11.82
CA HIS A 153 18.77 5.44 -12.53
C HIS A 153 19.64 4.27 -13.02
N LEU A 154 20.85 4.56 -13.54
CA LEU A 154 21.77 3.49 -13.96
C LEU A 154 22.26 2.66 -12.76
N LEU A 155 22.53 3.32 -11.64
CA LEU A 155 22.88 2.67 -10.38
C LEU A 155 21.71 1.86 -9.84
N ASP A 156 20.50 2.43 -9.81
CA ASP A 156 19.26 1.75 -9.40
C ASP A 156 19.03 0.46 -10.19
N ALA A 157 19.14 0.50 -11.53
CA ALA A 157 19.02 -0.68 -12.37
C ALA A 157 20.05 -1.77 -12.01
N LEU A 158 21.32 -1.39 -11.80
CA LEU A 158 22.35 -2.35 -11.39
C LEU A 158 22.09 -2.94 -10.00
N VAL A 159 21.61 -2.14 -9.05
CA VAL A 159 21.29 -2.64 -7.70
C VAL A 159 20.10 -3.60 -7.77
N LYS A 160 19.09 -3.32 -8.61
CA LYS A 160 18.00 -4.27 -8.90
C LYS A 160 18.54 -5.58 -9.43
N ASP A 161 19.38 -5.56 -10.46
CA ASP A 161 20.01 -6.76 -11.01
C ASP A 161 20.80 -7.55 -9.96
N ILE A 162 21.54 -6.87 -9.07
CA ILE A 162 22.31 -7.54 -8.00
C ILE A 162 21.38 -8.18 -6.96
N VAL A 163 20.28 -7.50 -6.60
CA VAL A 163 19.31 -8.01 -5.62
C VAL A 163 18.53 -9.20 -6.18
N THR A 164 18.11 -9.15 -7.44
CA THR A 164 17.35 -10.25 -8.07
C THR A 164 18.21 -11.47 -8.41
N GLU A 165 19.53 -11.31 -8.60
CA GLU A 165 20.46 -12.42 -8.80
C GLU A 165 20.96 -13.06 -7.48
N GLY A 166 20.78 -12.40 -6.34
CA GLY A 166 21.39 -12.76 -5.06
C GLY A 166 20.40 -13.39 -4.07
N ASP A 167 20.92 -14.24 -3.18
CA ASP A 167 20.16 -14.92 -2.10
C ASP A 167 20.34 -14.25 -0.73
N GLN A 168 21.20 -13.23 -0.63
CA GLN A 168 21.53 -12.56 0.63
C GLN A 168 20.55 -11.42 1.01
N PHE A 169 19.61 -11.09 0.13
CA PHE A 169 18.69 -9.98 0.35
C PHE A 169 17.63 -10.35 1.40
N SER A 170 17.56 -9.57 2.49
CA SER A 170 16.54 -9.74 3.52
C SER A 170 15.37 -8.78 3.27
N ILE A 171 14.25 -9.35 2.81
CA ILE A 171 13.01 -8.60 2.65
C ILE A 171 12.50 -8.08 4.00
N GLU A 172 12.60 -8.87 5.07
CA GLU A 172 12.17 -8.50 6.42
C GLU A 172 12.86 -7.22 6.94
N GLU A 173 14.16 -7.06 6.68
CA GLU A 173 14.89 -5.85 7.07
C GLU A 173 14.56 -4.65 6.17
N PHE A 174 14.09 -4.88 4.95
CA PHE A 174 13.77 -3.84 3.99
C PHE A 174 12.38 -3.23 4.20
N ILE A 175 11.37 -4.05 4.54
CA ILE A 175 9.96 -3.61 4.63
C ILE A 175 9.74 -2.40 5.55
N PRO A 176 10.39 -2.26 6.73
CA PRO A 176 10.27 -1.05 7.54
C PRO A 176 10.69 0.22 6.78
N LEU A 177 11.80 0.16 6.04
CA LEU A 177 12.30 1.28 5.23
C LEU A 177 11.37 1.58 4.05
N LEU A 178 10.85 0.56 3.37
CA LEU A 178 9.87 0.74 2.30
C LEU A 178 8.62 1.46 2.83
N ARG A 179 8.05 0.99 3.94
CA ARG A 179 6.86 1.57 4.58
C ARG A 179 7.05 3.05 4.90
N GLU A 180 8.17 3.43 5.48
CA GLU A 180 8.48 4.83 5.80
C GLU A 180 8.48 5.73 4.57
N ARG A 181 8.88 5.19 3.41
CA ARG A 181 9.00 5.94 2.14
C ARG A 181 7.69 6.01 1.35
N MET A 182 6.74 5.11 1.57
CA MET A 182 5.45 5.07 0.84
C MET A 182 4.61 6.36 0.98
N ASN A 183 4.83 7.16 2.02
CA ASN A 183 4.11 8.42 2.24
C ASN A 183 4.70 9.61 1.48
N VAL A 184 5.82 9.45 0.78
CA VAL A 184 6.45 10.53 0.01
C VAL A 184 5.60 10.89 -1.21
N LEU A 185 5.36 12.19 -1.42
CA LEU A 185 4.51 12.71 -2.49
C LEU A 185 5.28 13.05 -3.79
N ASN A 186 6.61 13.05 -3.74
CA ASN A 186 7.42 13.42 -4.90
C ASN A 186 7.24 12.37 -6.03
N PRO A 187 6.88 12.77 -7.26
CA PRO A 187 6.62 11.85 -8.36
C PRO A 187 7.78 10.90 -8.69
N PHE A 188 9.02 11.41 -8.72
CA PHE A 188 10.19 10.59 -9.03
C PHE A 188 10.45 9.54 -7.95
N VAL A 189 10.20 9.89 -6.68
CA VAL A 189 10.30 8.95 -5.57
C VAL A 189 9.22 7.87 -5.70
N ARG A 190 7.98 8.24 -6.01
CA ARG A 190 6.89 7.28 -6.17
C ARG A 190 7.15 6.30 -7.32
N GLN A 191 7.62 6.78 -8.48
CA GLN A 191 8.06 5.91 -9.58
C GLN A 191 9.18 4.96 -9.16
N PHE A 192 10.17 5.47 -8.42
CA PHE A 192 11.24 4.64 -7.87
C PHE A 192 10.71 3.54 -6.94
N LEU A 193 9.80 3.87 -6.01
CA LEU A 193 9.22 2.92 -5.06
C LEU A 193 8.39 1.84 -5.74
N VAL A 194 7.49 2.21 -6.65
CA VAL A 194 6.69 1.22 -7.41
C VAL A 194 7.61 0.32 -8.23
N GLY A 195 8.62 0.89 -8.89
CA GLY A 195 9.59 0.10 -9.64
C GLY A 195 10.40 -0.89 -8.79
N TRP A 196 10.66 -0.59 -7.51
CA TRP A 196 11.26 -1.56 -6.59
C TRP A 196 10.27 -2.63 -6.14
N ILE A 197 9.03 -2.25 -5.81
CA ILE A 197 7.97 -3.20 -5.43
C ILE A 197 7.77 -4.23 -6.55
N THR A 198 7.56 -3.79 -7.79
CA THR A 198 7.35 -4.69 -8.94
C THR A 198 8.56 -5.59 -9.22
N VAL A 199 9.79 -5.08 -9.08
CA VAL A 199 10.98 -5.91 -9.30
C VAL A 199 11.12 -6.99 -8.23
N LEU A 200 10.91 -6.63 -6.95
CA LEU A 200 11.01 -7.59 -5.85
C LEU A 200 9.90 -8.64 -5.91
N ASP A 201 8.69 -8.24 -6.29
CA ASP A 201 7.54 -9.13 -6.46
C ASP A 201 7.77 -10.15 -7.60
N SER A 202 8.51 -9.74 -8.64
CA SER A 202 8.87 -10.64 -9.73
C SER A 202 9.90 -11.72 -9.38
N VAL A 203 10.51 -11.67 -8.18
CA VAL A 203 11.49 -12.66 -7.69
C VAL A 203 10.78 -13.76 -6.88
N PRO A 204 10.70 -15.02 -7.36
CA PRO A 204 9.92 -16.08 -6.71
C PRO A 204 10.36 -16.41 -5.26
N GLU A 205 11.63 -16.18 -4.93
CA GLU A 205 12.19 -16.41 -3.60
C GLU A 205 11.82 -15.32 -2.58
N ILE A 206 11.32 -14.16 -3.03
CA ILE A 206 10.95 -13.03 -2.19
C ILE A 206 9.44 -13.04 -1.96
N ASP A 207 9.01 -13.27 -0.72
CA ASP A 207 7.60 -13.21 -0.34
C ASP A 207 7.13 -11.76 -0.16
N MET A 208 6.96 -11.02 -1.26
CA MET A 208 6.37 -9.67 -1.23
C MET A 208 4.90 -9.70 -0.77
N LEU A 209 4.19 -10.77 -1.12
CA LEU A 209 2.77 -10.91 -0.84
C LEU A 209 2.48 -10.99 0.67
N GLY A 210 3.32 -11.68 1.45
CA GLY A 210 3.24 -11.74 2.90
C GLY A 210 3.37 -10.37 3.60
N PHE A 211 4.09 -9.42 2.98
CA PHE A 211 4.28 -8.06 3.50
C PHE A 211 3.38 -7.01 2.85
N LEU A 212 2.56 -7.39 1.85
CA LEU A 212 1.66 -6.48 1.14
C LEU A 212 0.84 -5.56 2.06
N PRO A 213 0.26 -6.02 3.19
CA PRO A 213 -0.54 -5.14 4.04
C PRO A 213 0.27 -4.00 4.69
N ASP A 214 1.62 -4.03 4.64
CA ASP A 214 2.48 -2.97 5.17
C ASP A 214 2.67 -1.78 4.21
N PHE A 215 2.47 -1.97 2.90
CA PHE A 215 2.65 -0.94 1.88
C PHE A 215 1.46 -0.79 0.92
N LEU A 216 0.43 -1.63 1.02
CA LEU A 216 -0.79 -1.59 0.19
C LEU A 216 -1.43 -0.20 0.18
N ASP A 217 -1.58 0.42 1.34
CA ASP A 217 -2.18 1.76 1.45
C ASP A 217 -1.38 2.81 0.64
N GLY A 218 -0.06 2.67 0.62
CA GLY A 218 0.85 3.50 -0.17
C GLY A 218 0.61 3.37 -1.67
N LEU A 219 0.40 2.14 -2.17
CA LEU A 219 0.06 1.90 -3.58
C LEU A 219 -1.30 2.50 -3.93
N PHE A 220 -2.31 2.35 -3.05
CA PHE A 220 -3.61 2.99 -3.23
C PHE A 220 -3.51 4.53 -3.25
N ASN A 221 -2.62 5.14 -2.44
CA ASN A 221 -2.35 6.58 -2.52
C ASN A 221 -1.77 7.02 -3.88
N MET A 222 -1.07 6.13 -4.58
CA MET A 222 -0.49 6.41 -5.90
C MET A 222 -1.50 6.28 -7.04
N LEU A 223 -2.64 5.59 -6.86
CA LEU A 223 -3.75 5.58 -7.81
C LEU A 223 -4.38 6.96 -8.01
N SER A 224 -4.29 7.83 -7.00
CA SER A 224 -4.76 9.22 -7.05
C SER A 224 -3.65 10.23 -7.39
N ASP A 225 -2.48 9.78 -7.86
CA ASP A 225 -1.36 10.68 -8.17
C ASP A 225 -1.71 11.63 -9.33
N SER A 226 -1.12 12.83 -9.33
CA SER A 226 -1.19 13.77 -10.46
C SER A 226 -0.60 13.21 -11.76
N SER A 227 0.45 12.41 -11.68
CA SER A 227 1.14 11.80 -12.82
C SER A 227 0.38 10.58 -13.33
N HIS A 228 0.02 10.60 -14.61
CA HIS A 228 -0.63 9.46 -15.27
C HIS A 228 0.22 8.19 -15.23
N GLU A 229 1.54 8.33 -15.41
CA GLU A 229 2.47 7.20 -15.43
C GLU A 229 2.51 6.51 -14.06
N ILE A 230 2.51 7.27 -12.96
CA ILE A 230 2.50 6.71 -11.60
C ILE A 230 1.21 5.96 -11.34
N ARG A 231 0.06 6.54 -11.73
CA ARG A 231 -1.24 5.86 -11.60
C ARG A 231 -1.24 4.52 -12.34
N GLN A 232 -0.70 4.50 -13.57
CA GLN A 232 -0.62 3.29 -14.38
C GLN A 232 0.30 2.23 -13.76
N GLN A 233 1.48 2.63 -13.26
CA GLN A 233 2.42 1.71 -12.61
C GLN A 233 1.83 1.12 -11.32
N ALA A 234 1.19 1.96 -10.49
CA ALA A 234 0.55 1.51 -9.26
C ALA A 234 -0.64 0.57 -9.53
N ASP A 235 -1.46 0.87 -10.55
CA ASP A 235 -2.56 0.02 -10.98
C ASP A 235 -2.08 -1.34 -11.50
N SER A 236 -0.98 -1.34 -12.27
CA SER A 236 -0.39 -2.58 -12.80
C SER A 236 0.13 -3.45 -11.65
N ALA A 237 0.89 -2.88 -10.71
CA ALA A 237 1.38 -3.60 -9.54
C ALA A 237 0.22 -4.16 -8.68
N LEU A 238 -0.81 -3.36 -8.41
CA LEU A 238 -1.99 -3.83 -7.67
C LEU A 238 -2.74 -4.95 -8.42
N SER A 239 -2.83 -4.87 -9.74
CA SER A 239 -3.47 -5.90 -10.55
C SER A 239 -2.71 -7.23 -10.49
N GLU A 240 -1.38 -7.18 -10.49
CA GLU A 240 -0.50 -8.34 -10.33
C GLU A 240 -0.68 -8.97 -8.94
N PHE A 241 -0.56 -8.18 -7.86
CA PHE A 241 -0.81 -8.68 -6.49
C PHE A 241 -2.18 -9.33 -6.33
N LEU A 242 -3.25 -8.71 -6.87
CA LEU A 242 -4.59 -9.29 -6.78
C LEU A 242 -4.68 -10.62 -7.54
N ALA A 243 -4.04 -10.73 -8.71
CA ALA A 243 -3.97 -11.97 -9.47
C ALA A 243 -3.22 -13.07 -8.70
N GLU A 244 -2.15 -12.72 -8.00
CA GLU A 244 -1.39 -13.64 -7.15
C GLU A 244 -2.19 -14.12 -5.94
N ILE A 245 -2.89 -13.22 -5.24
CA ILE A 245 -3.79 -13.57 -4.12
C ILE A 245 -4.85 -14.59 -4.57
N LYS A 246 -5.41 -14.41 -5.78
CA LYS A 246 -6.40 -15.33 -6.34
C LYS A 246 -5.85 -16.73 -6.59
N ASN A 247 -4.55 -16.84 -6.90
CA ASN A 247 -3.88 -18.12 -7.11
C ASN A 247 -3.34 -18.73 -5.81
N ASN A 248 -2.96 -17.90 -4.85
CA ASN A 248 -2.41 -18.30 -3.55
C ASN A 248 -3.06 -17.48 -2.41
N PRO A 249 -4.24 -17.90 -1.91
CA PRO A 249 -5.01 -17.16 -0.92
C PRO A 249 -4.45 -17.28 0.51
N ASN A 250 -3.16 -17.54 0.69
CA ASN A 250 -2.52 -17.60 2.01
C ASN A 250 -1.96 -16.23 2.41
N VAL A 251 -2.85 -15.27 2.64
CA VAL A 251 -2.52 -13.87 2.92
C VAL A 251 -3.33 -13.32 4.10
N ASP A 252 -2.86 -12.22 4.69
CA ASP A 252 -3.60 -11.50 5.73
C ASP A 252 -4.74 -10.67 5.13
N PHE A 253 -5.86 -11.34 4.87
CA PHE A 253 -7.07 -10.69 4.37
C PHE A 253 -7.58 -9.60 5.32
N GLY A 254 -7.42 -9.77 6.63
CA GLY A 254 -7.99 -8.87 7.63
C GLY A 254 -7.37 -7.48 7.57
N ARG A 255 -6.04 -7.39 7.69
CA ARG A 255 -5.33 -6.11 7.60
C ARG A 255 -5.54 -5.42 6.27
N MET A 256 -5.57 -6.19 5.17
CA MET A 256 -5.84 -5.62 3.85
C MET A 256 -7.29 -5.13 3.72
N ALA A 257 -8.26 -5.85 4.28
CA ALA A 257 -9.67 -5.44 4.27
C ALA A 257 -9.89 -4.10 4.98
N GLU A 258 -9.21 -3.85 6.11
CA GLU A 258 -9.25 -2.55 6.79
C GLU A 258 -8.81 -1.39 5.88
N ILE A 259 -7.71 -1.59 5.14
CA ILE A 259 -7.20 -0.61 4.18
C ILE A 259 -8.22 -0.42 3.05
N LEU A 260 -8.71 -1.50 2.45
CA LEU A 260 -9.66 -1.46 1.35
C LEU A 260 -10.96 -0.74 1.74
N VAL A 261 -11.52 -1.05 2.91
CA VAL A 261 -12.72 -0.39 3.45
C VAL A 261 -12.54 1.12 3.54
N GLN A 262 -11.39 1.59 4.01
CA GLN A 262 -11.08 3.02 4.05
C GLN A 262 -10.99 3.60 2.63
N ARG A 263 -10.33 2.89 1.70
CA ARG A 263 -10.14 3.32 0.31
C ARG A 263 -11.42 3.31 -0.53
N ALA A 264 -12.40 2.48 -0.17
CA ALA A 264 -13.72 2.44 -0.79
C ALA A 264 -14.49 3.77 -0.62
N SER A 265 -14.13 4.57 0.39
CA SER A 265 -14.70 5.91 0.63
C SER A 265 -13.86 7.06 0.03
N SER A 266 -12.83 6.76 -0.78
CA SER A 266 -11.97 7.79 -1.38
C SER A 266 -12.77 8.78 -2.24
N PRO A 267 -12.43 10.08 -2.28
CA PRO A 267 -13.04 11.00 -3.24
C PRO A 267 -12.64 10.68 -4.70
N ASP A 268 -11.49 10.04 -4.89
CA ASP A 268 -10.99 9.60 -6.20
C ASP A 268 -11.74 8.35 -6.69
N GLU A 269 -12.33 8.46 -7.88
CA GLU A 269 -13.18 7.41 -8.45
C GLU A 269 -12.42 6.14 -8.78
N PHE A 270 -11.21 6.27 -9.32
CA PHE A 270 -10.39 5.12 -9.70
C PHE A 270 -9.97 4.32 -8.47
N THR A 271 -9.53 5.01 -7.42
CA THR A 271 -9.20 4.43 -6.11
C THR A 271 -10.40 3.69 -5.50
N ARG A 272 -11.60 4.28 -5.54
CA ARG A 272 -12.83 3.59 -5.09
C ARG A 272 -13.11 2.35 -5.92
N LEU A 273 -13.01 2.44 -7.24
CA LEU A 273 -13.25 1.33 -8.16
C LEU A 273 -12.29 0.16 -7.92
N THR A 274 -10.99 0.44 -7.79
CA THR A 274 -9.99 -0.59 -7.49
C THR A 274 -10.24 -1.20 -6.12
N SER A 275 -10.60 -0.40 -5.11
CA SER A 275 -10.92 -0.92 -3.77
C SER A 275 -12.12 -1.85 -3.79
N ILE A 276 -13.25 -1.45 -4.39
CA ILE A 276 -14.44 -2.32 -4.43
C ILE A 276 -14.21 -3.59 -5.25
N ALA A 277 -13.36 -3.55 -6.29
CA ALA A 277 -12.95 -4.74 -7.03
C ALA A 277 -12.17 -5.72 -6.15
N TRP A 278 -11.24 -5.23 -5.34
CA TRP A 278 -10.51 -6.07 -4.37
C TRP A 278 -11.43 -6.63 -3.29
N ILE A 279 -12.32 -5.81 -2.72
CA ILE A 279 -13.29 -6.26 -1.72
C ILE A 279 -14.19 -7.36 -2.29
N ASN A 280 -14.63 -7.22 -3.54
CA ASN A 280 -15.43 -8.24 -4.23
C ASN A 280 -14.72 -9.60 -4.27
N GLU A 281 -13.45 -9.60 -4.68
CA GLU A 281 -12.63 -10.83 -4.73
C GLU A 281 -12.40 -11.38 -3.31
N PHE A 282 -12.10 -10.53 -2.34
CA PHE A 282 -11.86 -10.93 -0.95
C PHE A 282 -13.09 -11.58 -0.31
N VAL A 283 -14.29 -11.06 -0.58
CA VAL A 283 -15.54 -11.68 -0.10
C VAL A 283 -15.72 -13.10 -0.68
N ARG A 284 -15.25 -13.35 -1.90
CA ARG A 284 -15.33 -14.68 -2.55
C ARG A 284 -14.30 -15.68 -2.03
N ILE A 285 -13.08 -15.25 -1.71
CA ILE A 285 -11.97 -16.17 -1.39
C ILE A 285 -11.48 -16.12 0.06
N GLY A 286 -11.80 -15.06 0.81
CA GLY A 286 -11.23 -14.81 2.15
C GLY A 286 -11.76 -15.72 3.26
N GLY A 287 -12.91 -16.38 3.03
CA GLY A 287 -13.49 -17.35 3.96
C GLY A 287 -13.62 -16.83 5.40
N ASP A 288 -13.29 -17.69 6.37
CA ASP A 288 -13.43 -17.42 7.81
C ASP A 288 -12.54 -16.26 8.29
N GLN A 289 -11.39 -16.01 7.65
CA GLN A 289 -10.47 -14.94 8.04
C GLN A 289 -11.12 -13.54 7.89
N LEU A 290 -12.07 -13.42 6.97
CA LEU A 290 -12.73 -12.16 6.66
C LEU A 290 -13.99 -11.92 7.51
N VAL A 291 -14.50 -12.95 8.19
CA VAL A 291 -15.75 -12.88 8.98
C VAL A 291 -15.75 -11.73 10.01
N PRO A 292 -14.68 -11.46 10.77
CA PRO A 292 -14.64 -10.34 11.70
C PRO A 292 -14.80 -8.96 11.03
N TYR A 293 -14.51 -8.87 9.73
CA TYR A 293 -14.48 -7.63 8.95
C TYR A 293 -15.74 -7.41 8.10
N TYR A 294 -16.66 -8.37 8.04
CA TYR A 294 -17.88 -8.27 7.22
C TYR A 294 -18.75 -7.05 7.55
N ALA A 295 -18.77 -6.62 8.82
CA ALA A 295 -19.48 -5.40 9.20
C ALA A 295 -18.86 -4.16 8.54
N ASP A 296 -17.55 -3.98 8.65
CA ASP A 296 -16.85 -2.84 8.05
C ASP A 296 -16.96 -2.85 6.52
N ILE A 297 -16.86 -4.04 5.92
CA ILE A 297 -17.08 -4.26 4.49
C ILE A 297 -18.51 -3.87 4.08
N LEU A 298 -19.53 -4.30 4.83
CA LEU A 298 -20.92 -3.89 4.57
C LEU A 298 -21.08 -2.36 4.65
N GLY A 299 -20.45 -1.74 5.64
CA GLY A 299 -20.44 -0.29 5.83
C GLY A 299 -19.86 0.46 4.64
N ALA A 300 -18.81 -0.09 4.04
CA ALA A 300 -18.20 0.45 2.82
C ALA A 300 -19.08 0.24 1.58
N ILE A 301 -19.71 -0.93 1.43
CA ILE A 301 -20.41 -1.30 0.18
C ILE A 301 -21.78 -0.63 0.06
N LEU A 302 -22.58 -0.54 1.13
CA LEU A 302 -23.97 -0.05 1.03
C LEU A 302 -24.09 1.35 0.40
N PRO A 303 -23.23 2.33 0.73
CA PRO A 303 -23.23 3.62 0.02
C PRO A 303 -22.89 3.49 -1.47
N LEU A 304 -21.98 2.58 -1.83
CA LEU A 304 -21.48 2.40 -3.20
C LEU A 304 -22.51 1.78 -4.16
N ILE A 305 -23.55 1.11 -3.65
CA ILE A 305 -24.68 0.59 -4.44
C ILE A 305 -25.38 1.72 -5.23
N SER A 306 -25.28 2.94 -4.71
CA SER A 306 -25.85 4.16 -5.29
C SER A 306 -24.76 5.16 -5.73
N ASP A 307 -23.52 4.72 -5.97
CA ASP A 307 -22.44 5.56 -6.47
C ASP A 307 -22.82 6.18 -7.84
N LYS A 308 -22.21 7.33 -8.17
CA LYS A 308 -22.41 8.00 -9.47
C LYS A 308 -21.90 7.14 -10.63
N GLU A 309 -20.84 6.36 -10.42
CA GLU A 309 -20.19 5.55 -11.45
C GLU A 309 -20.84 4.17 -11.57
N GLU A 310 -21.20 3.79 -12.79
CA GLU A 310 -21.96 2.54 -13.04
C GLU A 310 -21.15 1.31 -12.68
N LYS A 311 -19.86 1.27 -13.03
CA LYS A 311 -19.00 0.13 -12.71
C LYS A 311 -18.90 -0.12 -11.21
N ILE A 312 -18.80 0.96 -10.42
CA ILE A 312 -18.77 0.88 -8.95
C ILE A 312 -20.09 0.33 -8.43
N ARG A 313 -21.24 0.81 -8.93
CA ARG A 313 -22.56 0.29 -8.53
C ARG A 313 -22.73 -1.19 -8.80
N VAL A 314 -22.29 -1.65 -9.98
CA VAL A 314 -22.40 -3.07 -10.39
C VAL A 314 -21.57 -3.94 -9.44
N LEU A 315 -20.29 -3.60 -9.22
CA LEU A 315 -19.43 -4.34 -8.30
C LEU A 315 -19.92 -4.29 -6.86
N ALA A 316 -20.44 -3.15 -6.40
CA ALA A 316 -21.00 -3.02 -5.06
C ALA A 316 -22.22 -3.93 -4.87
N ARG A 317 -23.11 -4.03 -5.87
CA ARG A 317 -24.27 -4.94 -5.83
C ARG A 317 -23.85 -6.41 -5.84
N GLU A 318 -22.94 -6.79 -6.73
CA GLU A 318 -22.39 -8.16 -6.74
C GLU A 318 -21.76 -8.50 -5.39
N THR A 319 -20.90 -7.63 -4.86
CA THR A 319 -20.25 -7.86 -3.55
C THR A 319 -21.26 -7.98 -2.42
N ASN A 320 -22.30 -7.14 -2.44
CA ASN A 320 -23.38 -7.15 -1.46
C ASN A 320 -24.24 -8.42 -1.55
N GLU A 321 -24.43 -8.99 -2.73
CA GLU A 321 -25.12 -10.28 -2.93
C GLU A 321 -24.26 -11.44 -2.43
N GLU A 322 -22.98 -11.47 -2.79
CA GLU A 322 -22.01 -12.49 -2.34
C GLU A 322 -21.90 -12.48 -0.81
N LEU A 323 -21.69 -11.31 -0.21
CA LEU A 323 -21.59 -11.17 1.25
C LEU A 323 -22.85 -11.66 1.96
N ARG A 324 -24.03 -11.44 1.38
CA ARG A 324 -25.31 -11.89 1.95
C ARG A 324 -25.55 -13.38 1.74
N ALA A 325 -24.97 -13.99 0.71
CA ALA A 325 -25.03 -15.43 0.49
C ALA A 325 -24.19 -16.20 1.53
N ILE A 326 -23.20 -15.57 2.15
CA ILE A 326 -22.35 -16.19 3.16
C ILE A 326 -23.15 -16.48 4.45
N HIS A 327 -22.99 -17.71 4.94
CA HIS A 327 -23.58 -18.18 6.19
C HIS A 327 -22.53 -18.14 7.31
N ALA A 328 -22.27 -16.95 7.85
CA ALA A 328 -21.32 -16.75 8.94
C ALA A 328 -21.96 -17.02 10.31
N ASP A 329 -21.21 -17.67 11.21
CA ASP A 329 -21.64 -17.96 12.58
C ASP A 329 -21.14 -16.86 13.54
N PRO A 330 -21.99 -16.33 14.45
CA PRO A 330 -21.57 -15.45 15.53
C PRO A 330 -20.39 -15.99 16.36
N ALA A 331 -20.29 -17.30 16.55
CA ALA A 331 -19.16 -17.93 17.24
C ALA A 331 -17.83 -17.77 16.49
N GLY A 332 -17.88 -17.58 15.16
CA GLY A 332 -16.74 -17.32 14.29
C GLY A 332 -16.36 -15.84 14.18
N GLY A 333 -16.93 -14.96 15.00
CA GLY A 333 -16.63 -13.52 14.98
C GLY A 333 -17.59 -12.69 14.13
N PHE A 334 -18.67 -13.28 13.61
CA PHE A 334 -19.68 -12.53 12.85
C PHE A 334 -20.46 -11.57 13.75
N ASN A 335 -20.18 -10.27 13.62
CA ASN A 335 -20.75 -9.25 14.51
C ASN A 335 -22.14 -8.79 14.04
N ILE A 336 -23.19 -9.47 14.50
CA ILE A 336 -24.59 -9.13 14.19
C ILE A 336 -24.96 -7.72 14.62
N GLU A 337 -24.50 -7.26 15.79
CA GLU A 337 -24.82 -5.92 16.30
C GLU A 337 -24.28 -4.84 15.36
N ALA A 338 -23.02 -4.96 14.93
CA ALA A 338 -22.40 -4.02 14.01
C ALA A 338 -23.10 -4.04 12.64
N MET A 339 -23.39 -5.24 12.10
CA MET A 339 -24.14 -5.40 10.84
C MET A 339 -25.52 -4.71 10.90
N LEU A 340 -26.27 -4.93 11.99
CA LEU A 340 -27.57 -4.28 12.21
C LEU A 340 -27.44 -2.76 12.37
N SER A 341 -26.44 -2.28 13.10
CA SER A 341 -26.22 -0.86 13.31
C SER A 341 -25.91 -0.13 12.01
N ILE A 342 -25.10 -0.75 11.14
CA ILE A 342 -24.76 -0.26 9.80
C ILE A 342 -25.99 -0.26 8.90
N ALA A 343 -26.72 -1.37 8.79
CA ALA A 343 -27.95 -1.41 7.98
C ALA A 343 -28.98 -0.37 8.48
N ARG A 344 -29.15 -0.24 9.80
CA ARG A 344 -30.03 0.76 10.39
C ARG A 344 -29.61 2.20 10.02
N SER A 345 -28.32 2.53 10.05
CA SER A 345 -27.85 3.89 9.74
C SER A 345 -28.11 4.27 8.28
N GLN A 346 -28.15 3.29 7.37
CA GLN A 346 -28.46 3.50 5.97
C GLN A 346 -29.94 3.76 5.67
N LEU A 347 -30.86 3.49 6.61
CA LEU A 347 -32.29 3.79 6.44
C LEU A 347 -32.59 5.28 6.30
N THR A 348 -31.69 6.15 6.78
CA THR A 348 -31.80 7.61 6.62
C THR A 348 -31.08 8.14 5.37
N SER A 349 -30.57 7.25 4.50
CA SER A 349 -29.93 7.65 3.25
C SER A 349 -30.92 8.30 2.29
N GLU A 350 -30.47 9.34 1.58
CA GLU A 350 -31.26 9.95 0.50
C GLU A 350 -31.39 9.02 -0.71
N ARG A 351 -30.53 8.00 -0.81
CA ARG A 351 -30.48 7.08 -1.94
C ARG A 351 -31.41 5.89 -1.71
N GLU A 352 -32.43 5.78 -2.56
CA GLU A 352 -33.42 4.70 -2.53
C GLU A 352 -32.78 3.31 -2.56
N GLY A 353 -31.88 3.05 -3.52
CA GLY A 353 -31.22 1.74 -3.65
C GLY A 353 -30.45 1.32 -2.38
N THR A 354 -29.77 2.25 -1.73
CA THR A 354 -29.04 1.97 -0.48
C THR A 354 -30.00 1.63 0.68
N LYS A 355 -31.15 2.32 0.77
CA LYS A 355 -32.19 1.99 1.78
C LYS A 355 -32.79 0.60 1.55
N ILE A 356 -33.09 0.26 0.30
CA ILE A 356 -33.63 -1.06 -0.08
C ILE A 356 -32.68 -2.17 0.36
N GLU A 357 -31.40 -2.05 0.04
CA GLU A 357 -30.41 -3.07 0.38
C GLU A 357 -30.17 -3.17 1.89
N ALA A 358 -30.21 -2.05 2.61
CA ALA A 358 -30.17 -2.05 4.06
C ALA A 358 -31.36 -2.81 4.69
N LEU A 359 -32.57 -2.65 4.15
CA LEU A 359 -33.75 -3.38 4.63
C LEU A 359 -33.65 -4.87 4.35
N HIS A 360 -33.13 -5.26 3.18
CA HIS A 360 -32.85 -6.66 2.89
C HIS A 360 -31.87 -7.27 3.89
N TRP A 361 -30.83 -6.54 4.30
CA TRP A 361 -29.89 -6.99 5.33
C TRP A 361 -30.57 -7.20 6.68
N ILE A 362 -31.40 -6.26 7.14
CA ILE A 362 -32.15 -6.42 8.38
C ILE A 362 -33.06 -7.66 8.30
N GLY A 363 -33.73 -7.86 7.17
CA GLY A 363 -34.58 -9.04 6.93
C GLY A 363 -33.80 -10.36 6.98
N VAL A 364 -32.64 -10.43 6.33
CA VAL A 364 -31.78 -11.63 6.31
C VAL A 364 -31.21 -11.93 7.71
N LEU A 365 -30.72 -10.91 8.42
CA LEU A 365 -30.21 -11.07 9.77
C LEU A 365 -31.31 -11.55 10.72
N LEU A 366 -32.52 -11.01 10.61
CA LEU A 366 -33.67 -11.46 11.39
C LEU A 366 -34.10 -12.89 11.06
N ALA A 367 -33.97 -13.32 9.80
CA ALA A 367 -34.31 -14.67 9.37
C ALA A 367 -33.29 -15.71 9.86
N ARG A 368 -31.99 -15.37 9.86
CA ARG A 368 -30.89 -16.28 10.19
C ARG A 368 -30.50 -16.27 11.67
N HIS A 369 -30.55 -15.11 12.32
CA HIS A 369 -30.07 -14.90 13.69
C HIS A 369 -31.13 -14.23 14.58
N ARG A 370 -32.36 -14.76 14.53
CA ARG A 370 -33.52 -14.14 15.17
C ARG A 370 -33.30 -13.84 16.65
N GLN A 371 -32.67 -14.74 17.40
CA GLN A 371 -32.52 -14.62 18.85
C GLN A 371 -31.62 -13.43 19.20
N GLU A 372 -30.53 -13.28 18.46
CA GLU A 372 -29.54 -12.21 18.58
C GLU A 372 -30.12 -10.88 18.12
N VAL A 373 -30.83 -10.84 16.98
CA VAL A 373 -31.50 -9.63 16.50
C VAL A 373 -32.54 -9.12 17.48
N ILE A 374 -33.30 -10.01 18.14
CA ILE A 374 -34.32 -9.62 19.14
C ILE A 374 -33.70 -8.83 20.30
N TYR A 375 -32.48 -9.17 20.73
CA TYR A 375 -31.80 -8.43 21.80
C TYR A 375 -31.56 -6.96 21.46
N TYR A 376 -31.30 -6.66 20.18
CA TYR A 376 -31.06 -5.30 19.67
C TYR A 376 -32.30 -4.66 19.04
N LEU A 377 -33.46 -5.32 19.09
CA LEU A 377 -34.65 -4.93 18.35
C LEU A 377 -35.13 -3.52 18.66
N ASN A 378 -35.13 -3.13 19.94
CA ASN A 378 -35.54 -1.79 20.36
C ASN A 378 -34.74 -0.69 19.65
N ALA A 379 -33.46 -0.93 19.35
CA ALA A 379 -32.59 0.04 18.71
C ALA A 379 -32.87 0.20 17.20
N ILE A 380 -33.41 -0.83 16.54
CA ILE A 380 -33.77 -0.80 15.11
C ILE A 380 -35.24 -0.44 14.87
N PHE A 381 -36.12 -0.75 15.84
CA PHE A 381 -37.57 -0.61 15.71
C PHE A 381 -37.99 0.83 15.43
N ASP A 382 -37.47 1.80 16.18
CA ASP A 382 -37.77 3.22 15.98
C ASP A 382 -37.34 3.73 14.60
N SER A 383 -36.20 3.25 14.08
CA SER A 383 -35.72 3.63 12.75
C SER A 383 -36.59 3.04 11.64
N LEU A 384 -36.98 1.78 11.77
CA LEU A 384 -37.90 1.12 10.82
C LEU A 384 -39.27 1.82 10.82
N LEU A 385 -39.78 2.15 12.00
CA LEU A 385 -41.04 2.86 12.17
C LEU A 385 -41.04 4.24 11.51
N LYS A 386 -39.95 5.00 11.64
CA LYS A 386 -39.76 6.27 10.91
C LYS A 386 -39.71 6.05 9.39
N ALA A 387 -39.07 4.97 8.93
CA ALA A 387 -38.96 4.62 7.52
C ALA A 387 -40.32 4.27 6.86
N LEU A 388 -41.40 4.05 7.60
CA LEU A 388 -42.76 3.95 7.04
C LEU A 388 -43.25 5.25 6.39
N SER A 389 -42.61 6.38 6.71
CA SER A 389 -42.90 7.68 6.10
C SER A 389 -42.08 7.96 4.84
N ASP A 390 -41.33 6.98 4.32
CA ASP A 390 -40.45 7.16 3.17
C ASP A 390 -41.24 7.55 1.88
N PRO A 391 -40.66 8.39 1.01
CA PRO A 391 -41.26 8.73 -0.28
C PRO A 391 -41.33 7.56 -1.28
N SER A 392 -40.50 6.51 -1.12
CA SER A 392 -40.55 5.32 -1.99
C SER A 392 -41.56 4.28 -1.48
N ASP A 393 -42.45 3.83 -2.35
CA ASP A 393 -43.37 2.72 -2.04
C ASP A 393 -42.60 1.40 -1.83
N GLU A 394 -41.54 1.16 -2.58
CA GLU A 394 -40.71 -0.05 -2.45
C GLU A 394 -40.03 -0.12 -1.08
N VAL A 395 -39.46 0.99 -0.62
CA VAL A 395 -38.89 1.10 0.73
C VAL A 395 -39.96 0.83 1.79
N VAL A 396 -41.14 1.45 1.68
CA VAL A 396 -42.23 1.24 2.65
C VAL A 396 -42.69 -0.22 2.66
N LEU A 397 -42.80 -0.88 1.50
CA LEU A 397 -43.19 -2.29 1.40
C LEU A 397 -42.18 -3.21 2.11
N LEU A 398 -40.87 -2.99 1.89
CA LEU A 398 -39.81 -3.76 2.55
C LEU A 398 -39.77 -3.51 4.06
N VAL A 399 -39.98 -2.27 4.50
CA VAL A 399 -40.11 -1.94 5.94
C VAL A 399 -41.26 -2.73 6.56
N LEU A 400 -42.40 -2.87 5.87
CA LEU A 400 -43.55 -3.64 6.37
C LEU A 400 -43.26 -5.14 6.41
N GLU A 401 -42.48 -5.68 5.47
CA GLU A 401 -42.04 -7.07 5.50
C GLU A 401 -41.13 -7.36 6.71
N VAL A 402 -40.18 -6.47 6.99
CA VAL A 402 -39.34 -6.56 8.19
C VAL A 402 -40.19 -6.50 9.46
N HIS A 403 -41.11 -5.53 9.55
CA HIS A 403 -42.02 -5.43 10.69
C HIS A 403 -42.92 -6.66 10.84
N ALA A 404 -43.46 -7.21 9.76
CA ALA A 404 -44.26 -8.42 9.82
C ALA A 404 -43.44 -9.61 10.33
N SER A 405 -42.19 -9.74 9.88
CA SER A 405 -41.27 -10.77 10.35
C SER A 405 -40.97 -10.64 11.85
N ILE A 406 -40.84 -9.42 12.37
CA ILE A 406 -40.70 -9.12 13.80
C ILE A 406 -41.98 -9.50 14.55
N ALA A 407 -43.13 -9.03 14.05
CA ALA A 407 -44.46 -9.14 14.64
C ALA A 407 -45.07 -10.55 14.64
N ARG A 408 -44.33 -11.57 14.18
CA ARG A 408 -44.63 -12.98 14.48
C ARG A 408 -44.70 -13.26 15.99
N ASP A 409 -44.08 -12.41 16.81
CA ASP A 409 -44.24 -12.40 18.25
C ASP A 409 -45.36 -11.44 18.69
N ALA A 410 -46.29 -11.92 19.52
CA ALA A 410 -47.49 -11.19 19.92
C ALA A 410 -47.21 -9.87 20.68
N SER A 411 -46.10 -9.78 21.42
CA SER A 411 -45.73 -8.55 22.15
C SER A 411 -45.28 -7.46 21.18
N HIS A 412 -44.48 -7.81 20.18
CA HIS A 412 -44.01 -6.90 19.16
C HIS A 412 -45.11 -6.51 18.17
N PHE A 413 -46.05 -7.41 17.88
CA PHE A 413 -47.25 -7.08 17.12
C PHE A 413 -48.07 -5.98 17.80
N ARG A 414 -48.32 -6.09 19.10
CA ARG A 414 -49.03 -5.05 19.87
C ARG A 414 -48.29 -3.71 19.82
N GLN A 415 -46.96 -3.72 19.96
CA GLN A 415 -46.15 -2.50 19.87
C GLN A 415 -46.27 -1.82 18.49
N LEU A 416 -46.22 -2.60 17.40
CA LEU A 416 -46.40 -2.11 16.04
C LEU A 416 -47.77 -1.45 15.84
N VAL A 417 -48.85 -2.13 16.26
CA VAL A 417 -50.22 -1.60 16.13
C VAL A 417 -50.39 -0.30 16.94
N VAL A 418 -49.90 -0.25 18.18
CA VAL A 418 -49.95 0.96 19.02
C VAL A 418 -49.22 2.12 18.36
N PHE A 419 -48.03 1.87 17.80
CA PHE A 419 -47.27 2.91 17.10
C PHE A 419 -48.02 3.41 15.85
N LEU A 420 -48.55 2.50 15.02
CA LEU A 420 -49.27 2.87 13.80
C LEU A 420 -50.51 3.72 14.13
N VAL A 421 -51.32 3.32 15.12
CA VAL A 421 -52.49 4.09 15.57
C VAL A 421 -52.07 5.47 16.07
N HIS A 422 -51.00 5.55 16.87
CA HIS A 422 -50.50 6.83 17.35
C HIS A 422 -49.99 7.75 16.23
N ASN A 423 -49.27 7.20 15.25
CA ASN A 423 -48.71 7.97 14.14
C ASN A 423 -49.76 8.39 13.13
N PHE A 424 -50.72 7.53 12.79
CA PHE A 424 -51.84 7.92 11.94
C PHE A 424 -52.70 9.01 12.59
N ARG A 425 -52.83 9.00 13.92
CA ARG A 425 -53.49 10.07 14.66
C ARG A 425 -52.69 11.37 14.68
N SER A 426 -51.38 11.30 14.79
CA SER A 426 -50.52 12.48 15.00
C SER A 426 -49.97 13.08 13.70
N ASN A 427 -49.88 12.28 12.63
CA ASN A 427 -49.37 12.66 11.32
C ASN A 427 -50.43 12.35 10.25
N HIS A 428 -51.35 13.30 10.04
CA HIS A 428 -52.40 13.20 9.04
C HIS A 428 -51.86 12.96 7.62
N SER A 429 -50.68 13.51 7.29
CA SER A 429 -50.09 13.33 5.95
C SER A 429 -49.67 11.88 5.70
N LEU A 430 -49.13 11.19 6.72
CA LEU A 430 -48.79 9.78 6.62
C LEU A 430 -50.04 8.91 6.40
N LEU A 431 -51.10 9.17 7.17
CA LEU A 431 -52.36 8.44 7.05
C LEU A 431 -52.97 8.63 5.64
N GLU A 432 -53.04 9.85 5.14
CA GLU A 432 -53.61 10.15 3.83
C GLU A 432 -52.80 9.54 2.68
N LYS A 433 -51.47 9.65 2.73
CA LYS A 433 -50.61 9.21 1.63
C LYS A 433 -50.32 7.71 1.65
N ARG A 434 -50.16 7.12 2.83
CA ARG A 434 -49.62 5.75 2.99
C ARG A 434 -50.52 4.82 3.80
N GLY A 435 -51.51 5.34 4.53
CA GLY A 435 -52.32 4.52 5.45
C GLY A 435 -52.98 3.31 4.78
N ALA A 436 -53.56 3.50 3.59
CA ALA A 436 -54.18 2.40 2.84
C ALA A 436 -53.17 1.33 2.40
N LEU A 437 -51.98 1.73 1.97
CA LEU A 437 -50.90 0.82 1.57
C LEU A 437 -50.42 0.00 2.78
N ILE A 438 -50.13 0.69 3.88
CA ILE A 438 -49.63 0.08 5.13
C ILE A 438 -50.62 -0.95 5.66
N VAL A 439 -51.89 -0.58 5.83
CA VAL A 439 -52.92 -1.48 6.37
C VAL A 439 -53.12 -2.69 5.47
N ARG A 440 -53.29 -2.47 4.15
CA ARG A 440 -53.50 -3.58 3.20
C ARG A 440 -52.33 -4.56 3.19
N ARG A 441 -51.09 -4.06 3.19
CA ARG A 441 -49.91 -4.91 3.16
C ARG A 441 -49.73 -5.69 4.46
N LEU A 442 -49.98 -5.09 5.62
CA LEU A 442 -49.93 -5.80 6.90
C LEU A 442 -51.00 -6.90 7.01
N CYS A 443 -52.23 -6.65 6.55
CA CYS A 443 -53.27 -7.69 6.52
C CYS A 443 -52.87 -8.90 5.66
N VAL A 444 -52.11 -8.68 4.58
CA VAL A 444 -51.59 -9.74 3.72
C VAL A 444 -50.42 -10.49 4.39
N LEU A 445 -49.54 -9.78 5.11
CA LEU A 445 -48.33 -10.37 5.68
C LEU A 445 -48.54 -11.10 7.01
N LEU A 446 -49.59 -10.77 7.78
CA LEU A 446 -49.83 -11.27 9.14
C LEU A 446 -51.08 -12.16 9.27
N ASP A 447 -51.68 -12.53 8.14
CA ASP A 447 -53.03 -13.12 8.02
C ASP A 447 -54.14 -12.22 8.62
N ALA A 448 -55.23 -12.05 7.85
CA ALA A 448 -56.28 -11.07 8.16
C ALA A 448 -56.94 -11.24 9.55
N GLU A 449 -56.87 -12.43 10.14
CA GLU A 449 -57.42 -12.74 11.48
C GLU A 449 -56.63 -12.14 12.65
N HIS A 450 -55.37 -11.73 12.45
CA HIS A 450 -54.58 -11.07 13.50
C HIS A 450 -54.67 -9.54 13.48
N VAL A 451 -55.10 -8.96 12.34
CA VAL A 451 -55.06 -7.51 12.06
C VAL A 451 -56.45 -6.85 12.12
N SER A 452 -57.53 -7.63 11.97
CA SER A 452 -58.93 -7.18 12.14
C SER A 452 -59.39 -7.25 13.58
#